data_AF-A0A1Q3QM52-F1
#
_entry.id   AF-A0A1Q3QM52-F1
#
_cell.length_a   1.000
_cell.length_b   1.000
_cell.length_c   1.000
_cell.angle_alpha   90.00
_cell.angle_beta   90.00
_cell.angle_gamma   90.00
#
_symmetry.space_group_name_H-M   'P 1'
#
loop_
_entity.id
_entity.type
_entity.pdbx_description
1 polymer ?
#
loop_
_entity_poly.entity_id
_entity_poly.type
_entity_poly.pdbx_seq_one_letter_code
_entity_poly.pdbx_strand_id
1 'polypeptide(L)'
;MNGLNNSAKPVVNNDDDRLLFEGLERNAIQHYPNPTRRGCPSEEVLQRFVESPSEVSVHDLKDLHIFHCAECTLDLKRLREAREKRIANGGSSSLQVSKRLWVAVAAVLLIAAIVPAAWYFAHRKNISEEHVAKLVLRDINVERGAEAALVIPKSQVTLHVELVQGDLAEKYEVVLSKNRSMDGAPLRFVGAPDISSLGSHIDAHFNLQNVPVGGYWVGVKNITTGRVWYTFVRIE
;
A
#
# COMPACT_ATOMS: atom_id res chain seq x y z
N MET A 1 -33.97 2.18 -26.67
CA MET A 1 -33.85 2.10 -25.20
C MET A 1 -32.74 3.06 -24.78
N ASN A 2 -33.07 4.32 -24.48
CA ASN A 2 -32.13 5.33 -24.00
C ASN A 2 -32.49 5.66 -22.55
N GLY A 3 -31.65 5.24 -21.61
CA GLY A 3 -31.81 5.51 -20.19
C GLY A 3 -31.37 6.93 -19.85
N LEU A 4 -32.29 7.74 -19.32
CA LEU A 4 -32.03 9.07 -18.80
C LEU A 4 -31.40 8.95 -17.41
N ASN A 5 -30.10 9.24 -17.30
CA ASN A 5 -29.42 9.44 -16.03
C ASN A 5 -29.79 10.82 -15.48
N ASN A 6 -30.76 10.86 -14.58
CA ASN A 6 -31.14 12.07 -13.86
C ASN A 6 -30.23 12.24 -12.63
N SER A 7 -29.04 12.79 -12.84
CA SER A 7 -28.14 13.16 -11.74
C SER A 7 -28.72 14.37 -11.00
N ALA A 8 -29.34 14.10 -9.85
CA ALA A 8 -29.74 15.12 -8.89
C ALA A 8 -28.53 15.96 -8.49
N LYS A 9 -28.56 17.25 -8.80
CA LYS A 9 -27.57 18.23 -8.31
C LYS A 9 -27.78 18.45 -6.81
N PRO A 10 -26.72 18.65 -6.03
CA PRO A 10 -26.84 19.05 -4.63
C PRO A 10 -27.43 20.45 -4.55
N VAL A 11 -28.52 20.61 -3.80
CA VAL A 11 -29.11 21.91 -3.48
C VAL A 11 -28.16 22.63 -2.53
N VAL A 12 -27.55 23.72 -3.01
CA VAL A 12 -26.68 24.62 -2.26
C VAL A 12 -27.41 25.95 -2.08
N ASN A 13 -27.93 26.20 -0.87
CA ASN A 13 -27.89 27.46 -0.11
C ASN A 13 -28.93 27.42 1.03
N ASN A 14 -28.46 27.36 2.27
CA ASN A 14 -29.30 27.16 3.47
C ASN A 14 -29.57 28.48 4.25
N ASP A 15 -28.99 29.60 3.82
CA ASP A 15 -29.11 30.88 4.53
C ASP A 15 -30.31 31.72 4.07
N ASP A 16 -30.72 31.58 2.81
CA ASP A 16 -31.82 32.34 2.22
C ASP A 16 -33.19 31.91 2.78
N ASP A 17 -33.39 30.61 2.99
CA ASP A 17 -34.66 30.06 3.49
C ASP A 17 -34.96 30.53 4.92
N ARG A 18 -33.93 30.71 5.76
CA ARG A 18 -34.11 31.13 7.15
C ARG A 18 -34.73 32.53 7.25
N LEU A 19 -34.26 33.46 6.42
CA LEU A 19 -34.79 34.82 6.38
C LEU A 19 -36.24 34.86 5.88
N LEU A 20 -36.59 33.98 4.93
CA LEU A 20 -37.95 33.83 4.45
C LEU A 20 -38.89 33.32 5.55
N PHE A 21 -38.47 32.29 6.30
CA PHE A 21 -39.27 31.77 7.42
C PHE A 21 -39.42 32.79 8.55
N GLU A 22 -38.36 33.50 8.93
CA GLU A 22 -38.45 34.57 9.94
C GLU A 22 -39.39 35.72 9.50
N GLY A 23 -39.40 36.04 8.20
CA GLY A 23 -40.33 37.00 7.61
C GLY A 23 -41.79 36.54 7.67
N LEU A 24 -42.05 35.27 7.33
CA LEU A 24 -43.38 34.66 7.42
C LEU A 24 -43.89 34.60 8.86
N GLU A 25 -43.03 34.21 9.81
CA GLU A 25 -43.38 34.19 11.23
C GLU A 25 -43.76 35.58 11.73
N ARG A 26 -42.97 36.60 11.39
CA ARG A 26 -43.26 38.00 11.76
C ARG A 26 -44.57 38.48 11.15
N ASN A 27 -44.84 38.14 9.89
CA ASN A 27 -46.07 38.52 9.21
C ASN A 27 -47.31 37.86 9.87
N ALA A 28 -47.23 36.56 10.18
CA ALA A 28 -48.29 35.83 10.88
C ALA A 28 -48.62 36.47 12.25
N ILE A 29 -47.59 36.78 13.03
CA ILE A 29 -47.73 37.38 14.37
C ILE A 29 -48.36 38.78 14.30
N GLN A 30 -48.00 39.61 13.32
CA GLN A 30 -48.46 41.00 13.23
C GLN A 30 -49.84 41.13 12.60
N HIS A 31 -50.16 40.30 11.61
CA HIS A 31 -51.36 40.51 10.78
C HIS A 31 -52.50 39.53 11.05
N TYR A 32 -52.27 38.45 11.79
CA TYR A 32 -53.27 37.39 11.98
C TYR A 32 -53.48 37.02 13.46
N PRO A 33 -53.92 37.96 14.33
CA PRO A 33 -54.22 37.65 15.72
C PRO A 33 -55.47 36.76 15.84
N ASN A 34 -55.38 35.69 16.66
CA ASN A 34 -56.49 34.77 16.93
C ASN A 34 -56.63 34.51 18.45
N PRO A 35 -57.02 35.51 19.25
CA PRO A 35 -57.06 35.39 20.71
C PRO A 35 -58.03 34.32 21.20
N THR A 36 -59.10 34.07 20.43
CA THR A 36 -60.08 33.02 20.72
C THR A 36 -59.63 31.62 20.32
N ARG A 37 -58.45 31.49 19.69
CA ARG A 37 -57.87 30.24 19.18
C ARG A 37 -58.84 29.40 18.33
N ARG A 38 -59.68 30.06 17.54
CA ARG A 38 -60.67 29.39 16.68
C ARG A 38 -59.95 28.72 15.51
N GLY A 39 -60.13 27.40 15.39
CA GLY A 39 -59.51 26.61 14.32
C GLY A 39 -58.05 26.24 14.56
N CYS A 40 -57.49 26.54 15.74
CA CYS A 40 -56.14 26.12 16.07
C CYS A 40 -56.06 24.59 16.24
N PRO A 41 -54.97 23.94 15.79
CA PRO A 41 -54.67 22.57 16.19
C PRO A 41 -54.40 22.50 17.70
N SER A 42 -54.51 21.30 18.28
CA SER A 42 -54.23 21.10 19.69
C SER A 42 -52.72 21.19 19.98
N GLU A 43 -52.36 21.49 21.23
CA GLU A 43 -50.96 21.61 21.65
C GLU A 43 -50.19 20.31 21.43
N GLU A 44 -50.82 19.14 21.63
CA GLU A 44 -50.20 17.83 21.43
C GLU A 44 -49.88 17.56 19.95
N VAL A 45 -50.69 18.11 19.02
CA VAL A 45 -50.41 18.02 17.58
C VAL A 45 -49.24 18.93 17.22
N LEU A 46 -49.19 20.15 17.76
CA LEU A 46 -48.07 21.07 17.55
C LEU A 46 -46.77 20.53 18.12
N GLN A 47 -46.80 19.89 19.30
CA GLN A 47 -45.64 19.25 19.90
C GLN A 47 -45.15 18.08 19.03
N ARG A 48 -46.06 17.19 18.59
CA ARG A 48 -45.71 16.10 17.67
C ARG A 48 -45.14 16.61 16.36
N PHE A 49 -45.65 17.72 15.83
CA PHE A 49 -45.13 18.33 14.61
C PHE A 49 -43.70 18.83 14.77
N VAL A 50 -43.34 19.36 15.94
CA VAL A 50 -41.96 19.80 16.23
C VAL A 50 -41.01 18.63 16.51
N GLU A 51 -41.50 17.57 17.15
CA GLU A 51 -40.69 16.40 17.52
C GLU A 51 -40.48 15.44 16.33
N SER A 52 -41.56 15.14 15.61
CA SER A 52 -41.63 14.18 14.51
C SER A 52 -42.51 14.73 13.36
N PRO A 53 -42.02 15.69 12.54
CA PRO A 53 -42.81 16.32 11.48
C PRO A 53 -43.42 15.33 10.48
N SER A 54 -42.77 14.18 10.24
CA SER A 54 -43.24 13.14 9.32
C SER A 54 -44.47 12.37 9.81
N GLU A 55 -44.81 12.47 11.09
CA GLU A 55 -45.94 11.75 11.71
C GLU A 55 -47.22 12.58 11.77
N VAL A 56 -47.16 13.85 11.36
CA VAL A 56 -48.29 14.78 11.41
C VAL A 56 -48.72 15.11 9.98
N SER A 57 -49.99 14.82 9.66
CA SER A 57 -50.54 15.18 8.35
C SER A 57 -50.92 16.66 8.30
N VAL A 58 -51.03 17.19 7.07
CA VAL A 58 -51.51 18.58 6.85
C VAL A 58 -52.91 18.79 7.44
N HIS A 59 -53.75 17.76 7.43
CA HIS A 59 -55.10 17.85 8.01
C HIS A 59 -55.08 18.00 9.54
N ASP A 60 -54.14 17.33 10.22
CA ASP A 60 -53.97 17.42 11.67
C ASP A 60 -53.60 18.85 12.09
N LEU A 61 -52.85 19.56 11.25
CA LEU A 61 -52.46 20.97 11.43
C LEU A 61 -53.58 21.96 11.11
N LYS A 62 -54.79 21.49 10.81
CA LYS A 62 -55.91 22.30 10.31
C LYS A 62 -55.51 23.04 9.03
N ASP A 63 -54.96 22.27 8.09
CA ASP A 63 -54.48 22.70 6.79
C ASP A 63 -53.32 23.72 6.89
N LEU A 64 -53.52 24.94 6.40
CA LEU A 64 -52.54 26.01 6.41
C LEU A 64 -52.80 27.05 7.53
N HIS A 65 -53.61 26.69 8.53
CA HIS A 65 -53.96 27.58 9.63
C HIS A 65 -52.72 28.10 10.38
N ILE A 66 -51.71 27.24 10.57
CA ILE A 66 -50.46 27.59 11.27
C ILE A 66 -49.68 28.75 10.62
N PHE A 67 -49.89 29.00 9.32
CA PHE A 67 -49.25 30.09 8.58
C PHE A 67 -50.03 31.41 8.64
N HIS A 68 -51.28 31.36 9.14
CA HIS A 68 -52.20 32.50 9.20
C HIS A 68 -52.78 32.69 10.61
N CYS A 69 -52.01 32.32 11.64
CA CYS A 69 -52.45 32.40 13.03
C CYS A 69 -51.27 32.72 13.95
N ALA A 70 -51.27 33.93 14.52
CA ALA A 70 -50.21 34.42 15.41
C ALA A 70 -49.95 33.48 16.59
N GLU A 71 -51.01 32.96 17.22
CA GLU A 71 -50.93 32.08 18.39
C GLU A 71 -50.26 30.75 18.06
N CYS A 72 -50.63 30.12 16.94
CA CYS A 72 -49.99 28.88 16.50
C CYS A 72 -48.52 29.09 16.16
N THR A 73 -48.17 30.22 15.53
CA THR A 73 -46.76 30.56 15.24
C THR A 73 -45.95 30.73 16.52
N LEU A 74 -46.49 31.42 17.54
CA LEU A 74 -45.84 31.61 18.83
C LEU A 74 -45.62 30.27 19.57
N ASP A 75 -46.63 29.39 19.57
CA ASP A 75 -46.54 28.08 20.20
C ASP A 75 -45.49 27.20 19.51
N LEU A 76 -45.48 27.18 18.17
CA LEU A 76 -44.47 26.44 17.41
C LEU A 76 -43.05 26.95 17.68
N LYS A 77 -42.86 28.27 17.73
CA LYS A 77 -41.57 28.87 18.07
C LYS A 77 -41.10 28.44 19.46
N ARG A 78 -41.97 28.51 20.46
CA ARG A 78 -41.67 28.07 21.83
C ARG A 78 -41.30 26.60 21.89
N LEU A 79 -42.03 25.74 21.19
CA LEU A 79 -41.78 24.29 21.14
C LEU A 79 -40.44 23.98 20.47
N ARG A 80 -40.09 24.68 19.37
CA ARG A 80 -38.78 24.53 18.69
C ARG A 80 -37.62 24.94 19.60
N GLU A 81 -37.71 26.09 20.25
CA GLU A 81 -36.69 26.56 21.21
C GLU A 81 -36.51 25.56 22.37
N ALA A 82 -37.60 24.97 22.86
CA ALA A 82 -37.53 23.96 23.91
C ALA A 82 -36.83 22.67 23.42
N ARG A 83 -37.12 22.22 22.19
CA ARG A 83 -36.45 21.07 21.57
C ARG A 83 -34.97 21.33 21.36
N GLU A 84 -34.59 22.49 20.85
CA GLU A 84 -33.19 22.87 20.65
C GLU A 84 -32.43 22.91 21.98
N LYS A 85 -33.01 23.46 23.04
CA LYS A 85 -32.42 23.41 24.39
C LYS A 85 -32.26 21.97 24.89
N ARG A 86 -33.22 21.08 24.65
CA ARG A 86 -33.09 19.65 24.99
C ARG A 86 -31.96 18.97 24.21
N ILE A 87 -31.81 19.28 22.93
CA ILE A 87 -30.73 18.73 22.09
C ILE A 87 -29.38 19.29 22.53
N ALA A 88 -29.27 20.59 22.79
CA ALA A 88 -28.04 21.23 23.26
C ALA A 88 -27.61 20.68 24.64
N ASN A 89 -28.56 20.45 25.54
CA ASN A 89 -28.29 19.93 26.87
C ASN A 89 -28.11 18.39 26.89
N GLY A 90 -28.75 17.65 25.98
CA GLY A 90 -28.67 16.19 25.87
C GLY A 90 -27.54 15.68 24.97
N GLY A 91 -27.04 16.51 24.06
CA GLY A 91 -25.98 16.17 23.11
C GLY A 91 -24.55 16.27 23.67
N SER A 92 -24.37 16.78 24.89
CA SER A 92 -23.05 16.94 25.50
C SER A 92 -22.64 15.80 26.45
N SER A 93 -23.52 14.83 26.73
CA SER A 93 -23.22 13.72 27.66
C SER A 93 -22.82 12.40 26.99
N SER A 94 -22.91 12.25 25.65
CA SER A 94 -22.56 10.99 24.95
C SER A 94 -21.14 10.94 24.35
N LEU A 95 -20.40 12.05 24.35
CA LEU A 95 -19.05 12.13 23.75
C LEU A 95 -17.90 11.88 24.74
N GLN A 96 -18.17 11.63 26.01
CA GLN A 96 -17.12 11.46 27.03
C GLN A 96 -16.66 10.01 27.25
N VAL A 97 -17.30 9.01 26.64
CA VAL A 97 -16.99 7.57 26.86
C VAL A 97 -15.90 7.01 25.91
N SER A 98 -15.53 7.66 24.80
CA SER A 98 -14.68 6.98 23.78
C SER A 98 -13.25 7.50 23.60
N LYS A 99 -12.76 8.51 24.32
CA LYS A 99 -11.35 8.97 24.15
C LYS A 99 -10.32 7.87 24.46
N ARG A 100 -10.60 7.00 25.44
CA ARG A 100 -9.71 5.87 25.79
C ARG A 100 -9.71 4.76 24.73
N LEU A 101 -10.85 4.55 24.07
CA LEU A 101 -10.98 3.52 23.03
C LEU A 101 -10.23 3.95 21.75
N TRP A 102 -10.32 5.22 21.37
CA TRP A 102 -9.61 5.74 20.19
C TRP A 102 -8.09 5.75 20.36
N VAL A 103 -7.58 6.01 21.57
CA VAL A 103 -6.13 5.91 21.86
C VAL A 103 -5.64 4.47 21.73
N ALA A 104 -6.41 3.48 22.17
CA ALA A 104 -6.05 2.06 22.03
C ALA A 104 -5.99 1.62 20.56
N VAL A 105 -6.96 2.05 19.74
CA VAL A 105 -6.99 1.73 18.29
C VAL A 105 -5.80 2.34 17.56
N ALA A 106 -5.45 3.60 17.86
CA ALA A 106 -4.30 4.27 17.25
C ALA A 106 -2.97 3.58 17.58
N ALA A 107 -2.78 3.11 18.81
CA ALA A 107 -1.58 2.39 19.23
C ALA A 107 -1.40 1.05 18.50
N VAL A 108 -2.48 0.29 18.32
CA VAL A 108 -2.46 -1.00 17.62
C VAL A 108 -2.09 -0.83 16.14
N LEU A 109 -2.66 0.17 15.46
CA LEU A 109 -2.34 0.46 14.06
C LEU A 109 -0.87 0.88 13.88
N LEU A 110 -0.32 1.65 14.82
CA LEU A 110 1.07 2.10 14.77
C LEU A 110 2.04 0.92 14.93
N ILE A 111 1.76 0.00 15.85
CA ILE A 111 2.55 -1.24 16.02
C ILE A 111 2.45 -2.13 14.77
N ALA A 112 1.25 -2.29 14.21
CA ALA A 112 1.01 -3.09 13.01
C ALA A 112 1.74 -2.56 11.77
N ALA A 113 2.04 -1.25 11.70
CA ALA A 113 2.82 -0.67 10.60
C ALA A 113 4.34 -0.77 10.83
N ILE A 114 4.81 -0.60 12.07
CA ILE A 114 6.25 -0.56 12.38
C ILE A 114 6.88 -1.96 12.32
N VAL A 115 6.20 -3.00 12.83
CA VAL A 115 6.77 -4.35 12.89
C VAL A 115 7.08 -4.93 11.49
N PRO A 116 6.17 -4.88 10.49
CA PRO A 116 6.45 -5.34 9.14
C PRO A 116 7.53 -4.50 8.44
N ALA A 117 7.53 -3.18 8.64
CA ALA A 117 8.54 -2.30 8.07
C ALA A 117 9.95 -2.63 8.62
N ALA A 118 10.08 -2.79 9.93
CA ALA A 118 11.33 -3.17 10.56
C ALA A 118 11.81 -4.56 10.09
N TRP A 119 10.91 -5.53 9.97
CA TRP A 119 11.23 -6.86 9.44
C TRP A 119 11.70 -6.79 7.98
N TYR A 120 11.00 -6.04 7.14
CA TYR A 120 11.36 -5.82 5.74
C TYR A 120 12.76 -5.19 5.60
N PHE A 121 13.06 -4.14 6.36
CA PHE A 121 14.39 -3.51 6.33
C PHE A 121 15.50 -4.40 6.89
N ALA A 122 15.21 -5.21 7.92
CA ALA A 122 16.17 -6.16 8.46
C ALA A 122 16.50 -7.28 7.46
N HIS A 123 15.52 -7.76 6.69
CA HIS A 123 15.75 -8.82 5.70
C HIS A 123 16.26 -8.31 4.34
N ARG A 124 16.03 -7.04 4.00
CA ARG A 124 16.54 -6.44 2.75
C ARG A 124 18.08 -6.38 2.70
N LYS A 125 18.77 -6.32 3.84
CA LYS A 125 20.24 -6.30 3.91
C LYS A 125 20.93 -7.60 3.48
N ASN A 126 20.17 -8.70 3.31
CA ASN A 126 20.72 -9.99 2.90
C ASN A 126 20.45 -10.33 1.43
N ILE A 127 19.79 -9.45 0.66
CA ILE A 127 19.80 -9.56 -0.79
C ILE A 127 21.14 -8.98 -1.26
N SER A 128 22.22 -9.69 -0.96
CA SER A 128 23.46 -9.52 -1.71
C SER A 128 23.08 -9.89 -3.14
N GLU A 129 23.10 -8.92 -4.05
CA GLU A 129 22.92 -9.18 -5.48
C GLU A 129 24.00 -10.18 -5.89
N GLU A 130 23.65 -11.46 -5.90
CA GLU A 130 24.51 -12.54 -6.29
C GLU A 130 24.67 -12.41 -7.81
N HIS A 131 25.81 -11.84 -8.21
CA HIS A 131 26.12 -11.68 -9.62
C HIS A 131 26.50 -13.05 -10.16
N VAL A 132 25.58 -13.67 -10.90
CA VAL A 132 25.83 -14.95 -11.59
C VAL A 132 26.51 -14.64 -12.91
N ALA A 133 27.79 -15.00 -13.02
CA ALA A 133 28.55 -14.89 -14.26
C ALA A 133 28.54 -16.25 -14.95
N LYS A 134 27.85 -16.34 -16.10
CA LYS A 134 27.76 -17.58 -16.85
C LYS A 134 28.98 -17.78 -17.74
N LEU A 135 29.69 -18.88 -17.54
CA LEU A 135 30.85 -19.29 -18.33
C LEU A 135 30.56 -20.61 -19.04
N VAL A 136 30.57 -20.58 -20.37
CA VAL A 136 30.35 -21.79 -21.18
C VAL A 136 31.70 -22.30 -21.70
N LEU A 137 32.17 -23.45 -21.20
CA LEU A 137 33.37 -24.12 -21.72
C LEU A 137 33.00 -24.93 -22.97
N ARG A 138 32.67 -24.28 -24.09
CA ARG A 138 32.54 -24.97 -25.38
C ARG A 138 33.66 -24.52 -26.28
N ASP A 139 34.61 -25.39 -26.60
CA ASP A 139 35.61 -25.36 -27.69
C ASP A 139 36.24 -24.00 -28.09
N ILE A 140 36.20 -22.96 -27.26
CA ILE A 140 36.86 -21.70 -27.58
C ILE A 140 38.32 -21.81 -27.12
N ASN A 141 39.19 -22.23 -28.04
CA ASN A 141 40.62 -21.94 -27.95
C ASN A 141 40.77 -20.42 -28.10
N VAL A 142 40.64 -19.66 -27.00
CA VAL A 142 40.92 -18.22 -27.01
C VAL A 142 42.44 -18.04 -27.03
N GLU A 143 42.98 -17.57 -28.16
CA GLU A 143 44.37 -17.16 -28.25
C GLU A 143 44.60 -15.87 -27.44
N ARG A 144 45.79 -15.77 -26.81
CA ARG A 144 46.19 -14.61 -25.99
C ARG A 144 46.21 -13.35 -26.87
N GLY A 145 45.23 -12.45 -26.68
CA GLY A 145 45.11 -11.21 -27.45
C GLY A 145 43.70 -10.92 -27.97
N ALA A 146 42.78 -11.91 -27.92
CA ALA A 146 41.36 -11.66 -28.12
C ALA A 146 40.78 -10.86 -26.94
N GLU A 147 39.80 -10.01 -27.21
CA GLU A 147 39.06 -9.27 -26.18
C GLU A 147 38.58 -10.22 -25.07
N ALA A 148 38.59 -9.73 -23.82
CA ALA A 148 38.21 -10.56 -22.67
C ALA A 148 36.82 -11.16 -22.89
N ALA A 149 36.72 -12.49 -22.83
CA ALA A 149 35.47 -13.20 -23.11
C ALA A 149 34.38 -12.89 -22.07
N LEU A 150 34.77 -12.44 -20.87
CA LEU A 150 33.85 -12.18 -19.77
C LEU A 150 34.44 -11.11 -18.82
N VAL A 151 33.65 -10.08 -18.53
CA VAL A 151 33.93 -9.09 -17.48
C VAL A 151 33.18 -9.50 -16.22
N ILE A 152 33.89 -9.57 -15.10
CA ILE A 152 33.38 -10.04 -13.80
C ILE A 152 33.51 -8.88 -12.80
N PRO A 153 32.43 -8.48 -12.11
CA PRO A 153 32.49 -7.41 -11.13
C PRO A 153 33.29 -7.84 -9.89
N LYS A 154 33.92 -6.86 -9.23
CA LYS A 154 34.65 -7.02 -7.96
C LYS A 154 33.71 -7.23 -6.76
N SER A 155 32.91 -8.29 -6.79
CA SER A 155 31.94 -8.66 -5.76
C SER A 155 32.05 -10.15 -5.38
N GLN A 156 31.11 -10.65 -4.59
CA GLN A 156 30.86 -12.10 -4.56
C GLN A 156 30.18 -12.48 -5.87
N VAL A 157 30.72 -13.50 -6.52
CA VAL A 157 30.24 -13.98 -7.82
C VAL A 157 30.14 -15.49 -7.80
N THR A 158 29.09 -15.99 -8.43
CA THR A 158 28.90 -17.41 -8.69
C THR A 158 29.21 -17.64 -10.16
N LEU A 159 30.33 -18.30 -10.40
CA LEU A 159 30.78 -18.63 -11.75
C LEU A 159 30.09 -19.95 -12.15
N HIS A 160 29.09 -19.84 -13.02
CA HIS A 160 28.36 -21.00 -13.52
C HIS A 160 29.12 -21.57 -14.72
N VAL A 161 29.80 -22.70 -14.53
CA VAL A 161 30.65 -23.32 -15.54
C VAL A 161 29.93 -24.50 -16.18
N GLU A 162 29.53 -24.37 -17.45
CA GLU A 162 29.03 -25.53 -18.21
C GLU A 162 30.20 -26.44 -18.62
N LEU A 163 30.09 -27.73 -18.32
CA LEU A 163 31.12 -28.73 -18.61
C LEU A 163 30.91 -29.37 -20.00
N VAL A 164 31.99 -29.85 -20.61
CA VAL A 164 31.93 -30.52 -21.91
C VAL A 164 31.24 -31.87 -21.79
N GLN A 165 30.31 -32.16 -22.70
CA GLN A 165 29.53 -33.40 -22.70
C GLN A 165 30.45 -34.63 -22.83
N GLY A 166 30.30 -35.59 -21.91
CA GLY A 166 31.06 -36.85 -21.90
C GLY A 166 32.33 -36.84 -21.04
N ASP A 167 32.74 -35.69 -20.51
CA ASP A 167 33.75 -35.61 -19.45
C ASP A 167 33.02 -35.44 -18.12
N LEU A 168 32.64 -36.55 -17.47
CA LEU A 168 32.01 -36.57 -16.16
C LEU A 168 33.03 -37.08 -15.14
N ALA A 169 33.38 -36.23 -14.18
CA ALA A 169 34.16 -36.61 -13.00
C ALA A 169 33.36 -36.38 -11.73
N GLU A 170 33.75 -37.08 -10.68
CA GLU A 170 33.18 -36.89 -9.34
C GLU A 170 33.43 -35.48 -8.81
N LYS A 171 34.57 -34.86 -9.20
CA LYS A 171 34.99 -33.55 -8.74
C LYS A 171 35.77 -32.76 -9.79
N TYR A 172 35.56 -31.46 -9.79
CA TYR A 172 36.32 -30.51 -10.59
C TYR A 172 37.04 -29.49 -9.72
N GLU A 173 38.26 -29.23 -10.19
CA GLU A 173 39.20 -28.15 -9.95
C GLU A 173 38.89 -26.80 -10.58
N VAL A 174 38.23 -25.82 -9.95
CA VAL A 174 38.12 -24.46 -10.52
C VAL A 174 39.10 -23.51 -9.84
N VAL A 175 39.96 -22.84 -10.62
CA VAL A 175 40.96 -21.89 -10.12
C VAL A 175 40.88 -20.57 -10.87
N LEU A 176 41.18 -19.48 -10.18
CA LEU A 176 41.35 -18.16 -10.77
C LEU A 176 42.79 -17.68 -10.53
N SER A 177 43.56 -17.47 -11.60
CA SER A 177 45.00 -17.16 -11.52
C SER A 177 45.42 -16.08 -12.51
N LYS A 178 46.45 -15.29 -12.19
CA LYS A 178 47.03 -14.33 -13.15
C LYS A 178 47.76 -15.02 -14.30
N ASN A 179 48.26 -16.23 -14.06
CA ASN A 179 48.97 -17.03 -15.04
C ASN A 179 48.07 -18.16 -15.53
N ARG A 180 48.29 -18.62 -16.76
CA ARG A 180 47.61 -19.80 -17.31
C ARG A 180 48.19 -21.09 -16.69
N SER A 181 47.96 -21.26 -15.39
CA SER A 181 48.46 -22.36 -14.57
C SER A 181 47.47 -22.71 -13.47
N MET A 182 47.39 -23.99 -13.11
CA MET A 182 46.66 -24.46 -11.93
C MET A 182 47.41 -24.13 -10.62
N ASP A 183 48.73 -23.99 -10.69
CA ASP A 183 49.60 -23.82 -9.52
C ASP A 183 49.71 -22.35 -9.09
N GLY A 184 49.76 -22.12 -7.77
CA GLY A 184 49.88 -20.78 -7.20
C GLY A 184 48.66 -19.89 -7.43
N ALA A 185 47.51 -20.47 -7.76
CA ALA A 185 46.27 -19.71 -7.94
C ALA A 185 45.80 -19.11 -6.60
N PRO A 186 45.53 -17.80 -6.52
CA PRO A 186 45.08 -17.14 -5.30
C PRO A 186 43.69 -17.61 -4.83
N LEU A 187 42.85 -18.11 -5.75
CA LEU A 187 41.52 -18.62 -5.44
C LEU A 187 41.32 -19.99 -6.09
N ARG A 188 40.77 -20.91 -5.30
CA ARG A 188 40.54 -22.30 -5.67
C ARG A 188 39.20 -22.77 -5.10
N PHE A 189 38.45 -23.48 -5.93
CA PHE A 189 37.19 -24.11 -5.59
C PHE A 189 37.22 -25.56 -6.06
N VAL A 190 36.79 -26.49 -5.21
CA VAL A 190 36.67 -27.91 -5.53
C VAL A 190 35.23 -28.32 -5.26
N GLY A 191 34.53 -28.80 -6.27
CA GLY A 191 33.12 -29.18 -6.16
C GLY A 191 32.76 -30.34 -7.07
N ALA A 192 31.68 -31.03 -6.74
CA ALA A 192 31.05 -31.99 -7.63
C ALA A 192 30.20 -31.25 -8.67
N PRO A 193 30.10 -31.75 -9.90
CA PRO A 193 29.19 -31.17 -10.88
C PRO A 193 27.73 -31.43 -10.49
N ASP A 194 26.85 -30.47 -10.73
CA ASP A 194 25.42 -30.70 -10.76
C ASP A 194 25.01 -31.23 -12.14
N ILE A 195 24.32 -32.37 -12.14
CA ILE A 195 23.91 -33.09 -13.34
C ILE A 195 22.42 -32.87 -13.51
N SER A 196 22.07 -31.94 -14.41
CA SER A 196 20.69 -31.65 -14.77
C SER A 196 20.35 -32.21 -16.16
N SER A 197 19.05 -32.22 -16.51
CA SER A 197 18.60 -32.61 -17.85
C SER A 197 19.13 -31.71 -18.98
N LEU A 198 19.65 -30.51 -18.65
CA LEU A 198 20.18 -29.53 -19.59
C LEU A 198 21.71 -29.64 -19.79
N GLY A 199 22.39 -30.50 -19.02
CA GLY A 199 23.83 -30.67 -19.05
C GLY A 199 24.45 -30.72 -17.65
N SER A 200 25.75 -31.03 -17.61
CA SER A 200 26.58 -30.98 -16.40
C SER A 200 27.19 -29.60 -16.24
N HIS A 201 27.06 -29.03 -15.05
CA HIS A 201 27.66 -27.73 -14.72
C HIS A 201 28.25 -27.75 -13.31
N ILE A 202 29.08 -26.76 -12.99
CA ILE A 202 29.59 -26.54 -11.65
C ILE A 202 29.48 -25.06 -11.29
N ASP A 203 28.88 -24.78 -10.14
CA ASP A 203 28.78 -23.43 -9.59
C ASP A 203 29.95 -23.19 -8.63
N ALA A 204 30.90 -22.37 -9.08
CA ALA A 204 32.06 -22.00 -8.28
C ALA A 204 31.87 -20.61 -7.67
N HIS A 205 31.72 -20.58 -6.34
CA HIS A 205 31.55 -19.33 -5.60
C HIS A 205 32.90 -18.69 -5.29
N PHE A 206 33.13 -17.47 -5.77
CA PHE A 206 34.34 -16.69 -5.50
C PHE A 206 34.01 -15.37 -4.81
N ASN A 207 34.81 -15.00 -3.80
CA ASN A 207 34.80 -13.66 -3.25
C ASN A 207 35.93 -12.84 -3.87
N LEU A 208 35.59 -11.95 -4.82
CA LEU A 208 36.57 -11.15 -5.56
C LEU A 208 36.86 -9.78 -4.93
N GLN A 209 36.26 -9.45 -3.78
CA GLN A 209 36.41 -8.13 -3.14
C GLN A 209 37.87 -7.75 -2.82
N ASN A 210 38.72 -8.75 -2.56
CA ASN A 210 40.14 -8.54 -2.25
C ASN A 210 41.07 -8.84 -3.43
N VAL A 211 40.52 -9.19 -4.59
CA VAL A 211 41.31 -9.47 -5.79
C VAL A 211 41.57 -8.16 -6.53
N PRO A 212 42.82 -7.86 -6.93
CA PRO A 212 43.11 -6.70 -7.76
C PRO A 212 42.34 -6.73 -9.09
N VAL A 213 41.93 -5.57 -9.58
CA VAL A 213 41.35 -5.45 -10.94
C VAL A 213 42.39 -5.84 -12.00
N GLY A 214 41.94 -6.45 -13.10
CA GLY A 214 42.84 -6.87 -14.18
C GLY A 214 42.42 -8.17 -14.88
N GLY A 215 43.31 -8.67 -15.73
CA GLY A 215 43.11 -9.92 -16.46
C GLY A 215 43.50 -11.16 -15.66
N TYR A 216 42.66 -12.18 -15.70
CA TYR A 216 42.82 -13.45 -15.01
C TYR A 216 42.47 -14.63 -15.92
N TRP A 217 43.05 -15.78 -15.64
CA TRP A 217 42.70 -17.06 -16.23
C TRP A 217 41.84 -17.84 -15.24
N VAL A 218 40.68 -18.31 -15.71
CA VAL A 218 39.91 -19.35 -15.02
C VAL A 218 40.39 -20.69 -15.56
N GLY A 219 40.98 -21.51 -14.70
CA GLY A 219 41.35 -22.89 -15.00
C GLY A 219 40.29 -23.84 -14.45
N VAL A 220 39.89 -24.85 -15.23
CA VAL A 220 38.99 -25.92 -14.80
C VAL A 220 39.70 -27.24 -15.02
N LYS A 221 39.91 -28.03 -13.97
CA LYS A 221 40.61 -29.31 -14.00
C LYS A 221 39.68 -30.43 -13.61
N ASN A 222 39.55 -31.42 -14.47
CA ASN A 222 38.96 -32.69 -14.10
C ASN A 222 39.94 -33.43 -13.19
N ILE A 223 39.55 -33.72 -11.93
CA ILE A 223 40.46 -34.34 -10.95
C ILE A 223 40.76 -35.80 -11.31
N THR A 224 39.79 -36.50 -11.89
CA THR A 224 39.91 -37.91 -12.26
C THR A 224 40.80 -38.10 -13.50
N THR A 225 40.59 -37.32 -14.56
CA THR A 225 41.32 -37.47 -15.82
C THR A 225 42.57 -36.60 -15.91
N GLY A 226 42.70 -35.60 -15.04
CA GLY A 226 43.78 -34.62 -15.05
C GLY A 226 43.70 -33.59 -16.19
N ARG A 227 42.67 -33.66 -17.05
CA ARG A 227 42.47 -32.68 -18.14
C ARG A 227 42.17 -31.30 -17.59
N VAL A 228 42.71 -30.27 -18.25
CA VAL A 228 42.57 -28.89 -17.83
C VAL A 228 42.13 -28.01 -19.00
N TRP A 229 41.12 -27.17 -18.75
CA TRP A 229 40.65 -26.12 -19.65
C TRP A 229 40.97 -24.76 -19.05
N TYR A 230 41.19 -23.76 -19.90
CA TYR A 230 41.44 -22.40 -19.47
C TYR A 230 40.63 -21.42 -20.29
N THR A 231 40.12 -20.38 -19.64
CA THR A 231 39.51 -19.21 -20.30
C THR A 231 40.00 -17.93 -19.64
N PHE A 232 39.99 -16.84 -20.40
CA PHE A 232 40.44 -15.53 -19.91
C PHE A 232 39.24 -14.67 -19.52
N VAL A 233 39.33 -14.06 -18.34
CA VAL A 233 38.31 -13.19 -17.76
C VAL A 233 38.97 -11.90 -17.27
N ARG A 234 38.19 -10.83 -17.19
CA ARG A 234 38.66 -9.53 -16.67
C ARG A 234 37.85 -9.16 -15.43
N ILE A 235 38.52 -8.81 -14.35
CA ILE A 235 37.89 -8.35 -13.11
C ILE A 235 37.88 -6.82 -13.10
N GLU A 236 36.70 -6.23 -12.91
CA GLU A 236 36.47 -4.77 -12.85
C GLU A 236 35.79 -4.35 -11.54
#